data_AF-A0A832PN15-F1
#
_entry.id   AF-A0A832PN15-F1
#
_cell.length_a   1.000
_cell.length_b   1.000
_cell.length_c   1.000
_cell.angle_alpha   90.00
_cell.angle_beta   90.00
_cell.angle_gamma   90.00
#
_symmetry.space_group_name_H-M   'P 1'
#
loop_
_entity.id
_entity.type
_entity.pdbx_description
1 polymer ?
#
loop_
_entity_poly.entity_id
_entity_poly.type
_entity_poly.pdbx_seq_one_letter_code
_entity_poly.pdbx_strand_id
1 'polypeptide(L)'
;VGLAGVLLILRPGTTAFEPVALLAVASVLAVVARDLASRGFSRAVRSSSVALCAAVGVTLSAPLTGGLADWRLPTPAELTALCVAAGFLTVAYLTVVSAMRVGEVGFVSPFRYTLLVFAFLLDLAVFGIRPDSWTWAGAALVVGAGLYSIIRESRLRQGRGQAAPVPGVRP
;
A
#
# COMPACT_ATOMS: atom_id res chain seq x y z
N VAL A 1 7.77 -2.55 15.83
CA VAL A 1 8.93 -1.96 15.12
C VAL A 1 8.50 -1.12 13.92
N GLY A 2 7.77 -1.66 12.94
CA GLY A 2 7.31 -0.86 11.78
C GLY A 2 6.49 0.38 12.15
N LEU A 3 5.53 0.26 13.09
CA LEU A 3 4.76 1.40 13.60
C LEU A 3 5.65 2.47 14.28
N ALA A 4 6.69 2.04 14.99
CA ALA A 4 7.65 2.96 15.60
C ALA A 4 8.45 3.72 14.54
N GLY A 5 8.82 3.05 13.43
CA GLY A 5 9.42 3.71 12.26
C GLY A 5 8.50 4.77 11.65
N VAL A 6 7.19 4.48 11.53
CA VAL A 6 6.20 5.46 11.07
C VAL A 6 6.08 6.65 12.03
N LEU A 7 6.02 6.42 13.33
CA LEU A 7 5.99 7.50 14.33
C LEU A 7 7.26 8.36 14.29
N LEU A 8 8.41 7.77 13.98
CA LEU A 8 9.67 8.47 13.85
C LEU A 8 9.74 9.32 12.58
N ILE A 9 9.05 8.91 11.50
CA ILE A 9 8.85 9.74 10.30
C ILE A 9 7.90 10.90 10.61
N LEU A 10 6.77 10.63 11.28
CA LEU A 10 5.74 11.63 11.57
C LEU A 10 6.16 12.67 12.62
N ARG A 11 7.02 12.27 13.58
CA ARG A 11 7.49 13.10 14.71
C ARG A 11 6.38 13.89 15.41
N PRO A 12 5.31 13.23 15.88
CA PRO A 12 4.22 13.91 16.56
C PRO A 12 4.74 14.70 17.77
N GLY A 13 4.24 15.93 17.94
CA GLY A 13 4.63 16.81 19.05
C GLY A 13 5.90 17.64 18.81
N THR A 14 6.48 17.59 17.61
CA THR A 14 7.57 18.50 17.20
C THR A 14 7.05 19.64 16.32
N THR A 15 7.85 20.70 16.12
CA THR A 15 7.52 21.79 15.20
C THR A 15 7.43 21.36 13.72
N ALA A 16 7.99 20.19 13.40
CA ALA A 16 7.91 19.57 12.07
C ALA A 16 6.63 18.74 11.86
N PHE A 17 5.78 18.58 12.88
CA PHE A 17 4.54 17.82 12.77
C PHE A 17 3.45 18.65 12.09
N GLU A 18 3.01 18.20 10.92
CA GLU A 18 1.82 18.73 10.29
C GLU A 18 0.59 17.86 10.59
N PRO A 19 -0.52 18.43 11.08
CA PRO A 19 -1.76 17.68 11.32
C PRO A 19 -2.28 16.93 10.09
N VAL A 20 -1.97 17.42 8.87
CA VAL A 20 -2.35 16.77 7.61
C VAL A 20 -1.75 15.36 7.47
N ALA A 21 -0.63 15.08 8.15
CA ALA A 21 0.00 13.76 8.12
C ALA A 21 -0.88 12.67 8.79
N LEU A 22 -1.84 13.05 9.64
CA LEU A 22 -2.84 12.11 10.18
C LEU A 22 -3.78 11.57 9.09
N LEU A 23 -4.03 12.33 8.03
CA LEU A 23 -4.81 11.84 6.88
C LEU A 23 -4.09 10.70 6.17
N ALA A 24 -2.75 10.70 6.13
CA ALA A 24 -1.99 9.59 5.57
C ALA A 24 -2.18 8.32 6.41
N VAL A 25 -2.18 8.43 7.74
CA VAL A 25 -2.46 7.31 8.66
C VAL A 25 -3.89 6.79 8.47
N ALA A 26 -4.88 7.69 8.45
CA ALA A 26 -6.28 7.34 8.20
C ALA A 26 -6.47 6.65 6.84
N SER A 27 -5.77 7.14 5.81
CA SER A 27 -5.78 6.55 4.46
C SER A 27 -5.27 5.12 4.46
N VAL A 28 -4.16 4.83 5.16
CA VAL A 28 -3.63 3.46 5.27
C VAL A 28 -4.60 2.55 6.02
N LEU A 29 -5.26 3.02 7.09
CA LEU A 29 -6.29 2.26 7.79
C LEU A 29 -7.47 1.93 6.88
N ALA A 30 -7.95 2.89 6.10
CA ALA A 30 -9.02 2.70 5.12
C ALA A 30 -8.61 1.72 4.01
N VAL A 31 -7.36 1.81 3.52
CA VAL A 31 -6.80 0.87 2.55
C VAL A 31 -6.79 -0.55 3.10
N VAL A 32 -6.28 -0.76 4.31
CA VAL A 32 -6.25 -2.09 4.95
C VAL A 32 -7.67 -2.62 5.19
N ALA A 33 -8.59 -1.78 5.67
CA ALA A 33 -10.00 -2.16 5.84
C ALA A 33 -10.63 -2.58 4.51
N ARG A 34 -10.40 -1.82 3.44
CA ARG A 34 -10.86 -2.16 2.08
C ARG A 34 -10.27 -3.48 1.60
N ASP A 35 -8.97 -3.70 1.79
CA ASP A 35 -8.32 -4.92 1.33
C ASP A 35 -8.88 -6.15 2.07
N LEU A 36 -9.13 -6.04 3.38
CA LEU A 36 -9.78 -7.08 4.17
C LEU A 36 -11.22 -7.33 3.70
N ALA A 37 -12.01 -6.26 3.49
CA ALA A 37 -13.37 -6.37 2.98
C ALA A 37 -13.40 -7.01 1.58
N SER A 38 -12.43 -6.69 0.73
CA SER A 38 -12.35 -7.23 -0.64
C SER A 38 -12.17 -8.75 -0.70
N ARG A 39 -11.64 -9.36 0.36
CA ARG A 39 -11.52 -10.83 0.48
C ARG A 39 -12.86 -11.51 0.76
N GLY A 40 -13.79 -10.80 1.40
CA GLY A 40 -15.14 -11.30 1.67
C GLY A 40 -16.01 -11.40 0.41
N PHE A 41 -15.60 -10.79 -0.70
CA PHE A 41 -16.34 -10.89 -1.95
C PHE A 41 -16.24 -12.30 -2.54
N SER A 42 -17.42 -12.89 -2.81
CA SER A 42 -17.54 -14.19 -3.45
C SER A 42 -16.71 -14.28 -4.73
N ARG A 43 -16.17 -15.47 -5.01
CA ARG A 43 -15.32 -15.78 -6.18
C ARG A 43 -16.00 -15.43 -7.52
N ALA A 44 -17.32 -15.26 -7.53
CA ALA A 44 -18.12 -14.83 -8.67
C ALA A 44 -17.93 -13.35 -9.08
N VAL A 45 -17.42 -12.48 -8.19
CA VAL A 45 -17.19 -11.06 -8.51
C VAL A 45 -15.86 -10.92 -9.25
N ARG A 46 -15.88 -10.33 -10.45
CA ARG A 46 -14.65 -10.08 -11.22
C ARG A 46 -13.83 -8.97 -10.55
N SER A 47 -12.49 -9.07 -10.56
CA SER A 47 -11.61 -8.04 -9.97
C SER A 47 -11.82 -6.65 -10.60
N SER A 48 -12.24 -6.61 -11.87
CA SER A 48 -12.62 -5.38 -12.56
C SER A 48 -13.84 -4.68 -11.94
N SER A 49 -14.82 -5.42 -11.42
CA SER A 49 -15.99 -4.82 -10.75
C SER A 49 -15.60 -4.14 -9.44
N VAL A 50 -14.67 -4.73 -8.68
CA VAL A 50 -14.13 -4.13 -7.45
C VAL A 50 -13.34 -2.86 -7.77
N ALA A 51 -12.55 -2.87 -8.85
CA ALA A 51 -11.84 -1.70 -9.33
C ALA A 51 -12.77 -0.59 -9.83
N LEU A 52 -13.85 -0.96 -10.54
CA LEU A 52 -14.84 -0.01 -11.00
C LEU A 52 -15.58 0.65 -9.83
N CYS A 53 -16.03 -0.12 -8.83
CA CYS A 53 -16.67 0.45 -7.65
C CYS A 53 -15.72 1.39 -6.87
N ALA A 54 -14.45 1.03 -6.75
CA ALA A 54 -13.46 1.90 -6.13
C ALA A 54 -13.24 3.20 -6.93
N ALA A 55 -13.11 3.10 -8.26
CA ALA A 55 -12.96 4.26 -9.14
C ALA A 55 -14.19 5.18 -9.06
N VAL A 56 -15.40 4.63 -9.11
CA VAL A 56 -16.65 5.38 -8.95
C VAL A 56 -16.70 6.06 -7.59
N GLY A 57 -16.34 5.36 -6.51
CA GLY A 57 -16.29 5.93 -5.17
C GLY A 57 -15.35 7.14 -5.08
N VAL A 58 -14.16 7.04 -5.68
CA VAL A 58 -13.20 8.16 -5.74
C VAL A 58 -13.77 9.31 -6.57
N THR A 59 -14.34 9.04 -7.74
CA THR A 59 -14.96 10.08 -8.58
C THR A 59 -16.09 10.80 -7.87
N LEU A 60 -16.94 10.08 -7.14
CA LEU A 60 -18.04 10.65 -6.36
C LEU A 60 -17.57 11.43 -5.12
N SER A 61 -16.35 11.17 -4.62
CA SER A 61 -15.75 11.95 -3.54
C SER A 61 -15.15 13.28 -4.00
N ALA A 62 -14.92 13.49 -5.31
CA ALA A 62 -14.31 14.70 -5.85
C ALA A 62 -15.02 16.01 -5.43
N PRO A 63 -16.36 16.12 -5.39
CA PRO A 63 -17.06 17.32 -4.93
C PRO A 63 -16.75 17.68 -3.48
N LEU A 64 -16.47 16.68 -2.62
CA LEU A 64 -16.13 16.89 -1.21
C LEU A 64 -14.78 17.61 -1.03
N THR A 65 -13.92 17.55 -2.06
CA THR A 65 -12.60 18.20 -2.07
C THR A 65 -12.60 19.57 -2.76
N GLY A 66 -13.71 19.97 -3.40
CA GLY A 66 -13.77 21.16 -4.25
C GLY A 66 -13.57 22.50 -3.54
N GLY A 67 -13.56 22.54 -2.21
CA GLY A 67 -13.27 23.74 -1.41
C GLY A 67 -11.86 23.79 -0.81
N LEU A 68 -11.02 22.76 -1.04
CA LEU A 68 -9.70 22.63 -0.39
C LEU A 68 -8.53 23.17 -1.24
N ALA A 69 -8.74 23.42 -2.53
CA ALA A 69 -7.69 23.86 -3.44
C ALA A 69 -8.23 24.76 -4.55
N ASP A 70 -7.39 25.71 -5.01
CA ASP A 70 -7.67 26.53 -6.18
C ASP A 70 -7.66 25.66 -7.45
N TRP A 71 -8.86 25.28 -7.92
CA TRP A 71 -9.01 24.46 -9.10
C TRP A 71 -8.56 25.22 -10.36
N ARG A 72 -7.66 24.61 -11.14
CA ARG A 72 -7.25 25.08 -12.46
C ARG A 72 -7.28 23.95 -13.47
N LEU A 73 -7.48 24.29 -14.75
CA LEU A 73 -7.34 23.30 -15.81
C LEU A 73 -5.86 22.89 -15.96
N PRO A 74 -5.56 21.59 -16.06
CA PRO A 74 -4.22 21.10 -16.30
C PRO A 74 -3.75 21.46 -17.72
N THR A 75 -2.46 21.74 -17.86
CA THR A 75 -1.81 21.88 -19.16
C THR A 75 -1.76 20.53 -19.90
N PRO A 76 -1.52 20.49 -21.23
CA PRO A 76 -1.40 19.23 -21.96
C PRO A 76 -0.31 18.30 -21.40
N ALA A 77 0.80 18.86 -20.92
CA ALA A 77 1.87 18.09 -20.26
C ALA A 77 1.40 17.48 -18.94
N GLU A 78 0.68 18.23 -18.10
CA GLU A 78 0.11 17.71 -16.85
C GLU A 78 -0.98 16.67 -17.11
N LEU A 79 -1.79 16.87 -18.15
CA LEU A 79 -2.84 15.93 -18.55
C LEU A 79 -2.24 14.59 -19.02
N THR A 80 -1.19 14.63 -19.82
CA THR A 80 -0.49 13.40 -20.24
C THR A 80 0.15 12.68 -19.05
N ALA A 81 0.80 13.40 -18.13
CA ALA A 81 1.32 12.82 -16.89
C ALA A 81 0.21 12.19 -16.05
N LEU A 82 -0.96 12.85 -15.94
CA LEU A 82 -2.10 12.34 -15.19
C LEU A 82 -2.68 11.07 -15.82
N CYS A 83 -2.79 11.00 -17.15
CA CYS A 83 -3.23 9.80 -17.87
C CYS A 83 -2.26 8.63 -17.66
N VAL A 84 -0.95 8.88 -17.71
CA VAL A 84 0.07 7.86 -17.46
C VAL A 84 -0.01 7.36 -16.02
N ALA A 85 -0.09 8.28 -15.04
CA ALA A 85 -0.24 7.93 -13.63
C ALA A 85 -1.51 7.12 -13.36
N ALA A 86 -2.64 7.50 -13.97
CA ALA A 86 -3.90 6.76 -13.87
C ALA A 86 -3.80 5.35 -14.46
N GLY A 87 -3.09 5.19 -15.58
CA GLY A 87 -2.80 3.89 -16.18
C GLY A 87 -2.01 2.98 -15.24
N PHE A 88 -0.88 3.47 -14.70
CA PHE A 88 -0.08 2.75 -13.72
C PHE A 88 -0.88 2.40 -12.46
N LEU A 89 -1.64 3.35 -11.93
CA LEU A 89 -2.49 3.13 -10.75
C LEU A 89 -3.53 2.04 -10.99
N THR A 90 -4.15 2.03 -12.17
CA THR A 90 -5.15 1.01 -12.54
C THR A 90 -4.52 -0.38 -12.60
N VAL A 91 -3.37 -0.51 -13.26
CA VAL A 91 -2.63 -1.79 -13.35
C VAL A 91 -2.18 -2.26 -11.96
N ALA A 92 -1.62 -1.35 -11.14
CA ALA A 92 -1.21 -1.63 -9.78
C ALA A 92 -2.39 -2.09 -8.92
N TYR A 93 -3.55 -1.45 -9.05
CA TYR A 93 -4.74 -1.80 -8.28
C TYR A 93 -5.29 -3.18 -8.68
N LEU A 94 -5.41 -3.46 -9.98
CA LEU A 94 -5.90 -4.76 -10.47
C LEU A 94 -4.99 -5.91 -10.05
N THR A 95 -3.66 -5.70 -10.11
CA THR A 95 -2.68 -6.70 -9.68
C THR A 95 -2.69 -6.91 -8.17
N VAL A 96 -2.77 -5.85 -7.36
CA VAL A 96 -2.89 -5.95 -5.89
C VAL A 96 -4.17 -6.67 -5.47
N VAL A 97 -5.32 -6.32 -6.04
CA VAL A 97 -6.58 -7.01 -5.73
C VAL A 97 -6.50 -8.48 -6.11
N SER A 98 -5.92 -8.80 -7.27
CA SER A 98 -5.75 -10.19 -7.70
C SER A 98 -4.81 -10.97 -6.77
N ALA A 99 -3.69 -10.36 -6.36
CA ALA A 99 -2.77 -10.95 -5.39
C ALA A 99 -3.43 -11.18 -4.02
N MET A 100 -4.25 -10.26 -3.54
CA MET A 100 -4.98 -10.40 -2.26
C MET A 100 -6.07 -11.47 -2.29
N ARG A 101 -6.65 -11.74 -3.47
CA ARG A 101 -7.70 -12.75 -3.65
C ARG A 101 -7.16 -14.16 -3.83
N VAL A 102 -5.98 -14.31 -4.45
CA VAL A 102 -5.37 -15.62 -4.76
C VAL A 102 -4.29 -16.00 -3.75
N GLY A 103 -3.57 -15.02 -3.19
CA GLY A 103 -2.46 -15.23 -2.28
C GLY A 103 -2.85 -15.23 -0.80
N GLU A 104 -2.00 -15.85 0.03
CA GLU A 104 -2.09 -15.73 1.48
C GLU A 104 -1.69 -14.32 1.93
N VAL A 105 -2.51 -13.69 2.77
CA VAL A 105 -2.29 -12.31 3.26
C VAL A 105 -0.92 -12.17 3.94
N GLY A 106 -0.48 -13.19 4.69
CA GLY A 106 0.84 -13.21 5.34
C GLY A 106 2.00 -13.09 4.35
N PHE A 107 1.83 -13.60 3.13
CA PHE A 107 2.84 -13.50 2.08
C PHE A 107 2.79 -12.17 1.32
N VAL A 108 1.60 -11.61 1.09
CA VAL A 108 1.42 -10.36 0.32
C VAL A 108 1.69 -9.12 1.16
N SER A 109 1.35 -9.14 2.44
CA SER A 109 1.47 -8.01 3.37
C SER A 109 2.87 -7.36 3.38
N PRO A 110 3.99 -8.11 3.42
CA PRO A 110 5.31 -7.52 3.51
C PRO A 110 5.75 -6.71 2.28
N PHE A 111 5.20 -7.00 1.09
CA PHE A 111 5.52 -6.25 -0.13
C PHE A 111 5.07 -4.79 -0.04
N ARG A 112 4.14 -4.45 0.85
CA ARG A 112 3.75 -3.04 1.06
C ARG A 112 4.88 -2.19 1.62
N TYR A 113 5.81 -2.81 2.34
CA TYR A 113 6.96 -2.09 2.88
C TYR A 113 7.98 -1.71 1.79
N THR A 114 7.97 -2.39 0.63
CA THR A 114 8.84 -2.01 -0.49
C THR A 114 8.36 -0.74 -1.18
N LEU A 115 7.06 -0.40 -1.08
CA LEU A 115 6.51 0.86 -1.62
C LEU A 115 7.26 2.07 -1.05
N LEU A 116 7.65 2.01 0.22
CA LEU A 116 8.38 3.09 0.86
C LEU A 116 9.76 3.31 0.21
N VAL A 117 10.45 2.23 -0.16
CA VAL A 117 11.73 2.31 -0.87
C VAL A 117 11.55 2.93 -2.25
N PHE A 118 10.56 2.46 -3.01
CA PHE A 118 10.27 3.01 -4.34
C PHE A 118 9.80 4.47 -4.27
N ALA A 119 9.01 4.83 -3.26
CA ALA A 119 8.58 6.22 -3.05
C ALA A 119 9.80 7.14 -2.88
N PHE A 120 10.78 6.78 -2.06
CA PHE A 120 12.00 7.59 -1.91
C PHE A 120 12.85 7.65 -3.17
N LEU A 121 12.97 6.52 -3.89
CA LEU A 121 13.70 6.51 -5.16
C LEU A 121 13.05 7.43 -6.20
N LEU A 122 11.72 7.43 -6.28
CA LEU A 122 10.96 8.30 -7.18
C LEU A 122 10.98 9.76 -6.71
N ASP A 123 10.85 10.02 -5.42
CA ASP A 123 10.99 11.37 -4.84
C ASP A 123 12.32 12.00 -5.20
N LEU A 124 13.40 11.22 -5.09
CA LEU A 124 14.73 11.69 -5.45
C LEU A 124 14.91 11.82 -6.96
N ALA A 125 14.48 10.84 -7.75
CA ALA A 125 14.73 10.79 -9.19
C ALA A 125 13.85 11.75 -10.00
N VAL A 126 12.60 11.94 -9.58
CA VAL A 126 11.59 12.73 -10.31
C VAL A 126 11.47 14.13 -9.73
N PHE A 127 11.41 14.24 -8.40
CA PHE A 127 11.15 15.52 -7.73
C PHE A 127 12.42 16.16 -7.13
N GLY A 128 13.55 15.43 -7.08
CA GLY A 128 14.79 15.92 -6.47
C GLY A 128 14.68 16.12 -4.96
N ILE A 129 13.63 15.61 -4.32
CA ILE A 129 13.36 15.80 -2.88
C ILE A 129 14.21 14.81 -2.09
N ARG A 130 15.04 15.33 -1.18
CA ARG A 130 15.87 14.51 -0.31
C ARG A 130 15.21 14.34 1.06
N PRO A 131 14.98 13.10 1.52
CA PRO A 131 14.53 12.86 2.88
C PRO A 131 15.60 13.29 3.88
N ASP A 132 15.14 13.81 5.03
CA ASP A 132 16.04 14.15 6.13
C ASP A 132 16.50 12.92 6.92
N SER A 133 17.45 13.12 7.83
CA SER A 133 18.10 12.04 8.57
C SER A 133 17.14 11.18 9.39
N TRP A 134 16.07 11.74 9.97
CA TRP A 134 15.10 10.92 10.69
C TRP A 134 14.15 10.19 9.76
N THR A 135 13.80 10.77 8.61
CA THR A 135 13.01 10.05 7.60
C THR A 135 13.77 8.80 7.14
N TRP A 136 15.09 8.91 6.94
CA TRP A 136 15.95 7.75 6.68
C TRP A 136 15.96 6.73 7.81
N ALA A 137 16.09 7.17 9.07
CA ALA A 137 16.07 6.26 10.21
C ALA A 137 14.72 5.54 10.36
N GLY A 138 13.62 6.26 10.21
CA GLY A 138 12.27 5.70 10.28
C GLY A 138 11.99 4.75 9.12
N ALA A 139 12.45 5.10 7.91
CA ALA A 139 12.39 4.24 6.74
C ALA A 139 13.14 2.93 6.94
N ALA A 140 14.36 2.97 7.49
CA ALA A 140 15.13 1.78 7.79
C ALA A 140 14.39 0.84 8.77
N LEU A 141 13.70 1.39 9.77
CA LEU A 141 12.87 0.61 10.69
C LEU A 141 11.65 -0.03 10.00
N VAL A 142 10.98 0.71 9.11
CA VAL A 142 9.81 0.21 8.37
C VAL A 142 10.23 -0.90 7.40
N VAL A 143 11.26 -0.67 6.61
CA VAL A 143 11.79 -1.64 5.64
C VAL A 143 12.35 -2.87 6.36
N GLY A 144 13.11 -2.67 7.44
CA GLY A 144 13.64 -3.76 8.27
C GLY A 144 12.54 -4.62 8.88
N ALA A 145 11.45 -4.01 9.36
CA ALA A 145 10.30 -4.76 9.85
C ALA A 145 9.61 -5.58 8.74
N GLY A 146 9.53 -5.02 7.52
CA GLY A 146 9.01 -5.72 6.35
C GLY A 146 9.87 -6.92 5.95
N LEU A 147 11.18 -6.72 5.84
CA LEU A 147 12.14 -7.77 5.51
C LEU A 147 12.12 -8.89 6.55
N TYR A 148 12.11 -8.53 7.83
CA TYR A 148 11.97 -9.50 8.93
C TYR A 148 10.67 -10.31 8.81
N SER A 149 9.56 -9.67 8.43
CA SER A 149 8.28 -10.36 8.21
C SER A 149 8.38 -11.41 7.10
N ILE A 150 9.02 -11.09 5.97
CA ILE A 150 9.25 -12.03 4.86
C ILE A 150 10.08 -13.23 5.32
N ILE A 151 11.20 -12.96 6.01
CA ILE A 151 12.12 -14.01 6.49
C ILE A 151 11.44 -14.89 7.54
N ARG A 152 10.60 -14.30 8.41
CA ARG A 152 9.84 -15.05 9.40
C ARG A 152 8.78 -15.95 8.76
N GLU A 153 8.03 -15.43 7.79
CA GLU A 153 6.98 -16.18 7.09
C GLU A 153 7.57 -17.35 6.28
N SER A 154 8.71 -17.14 5.62
CA SER A 154 9.39 -18.21 4.87
C SER A 154 9.86 -19.35 5.79
N ARG A 155 10.41 -19.03 6.97
CA ARG A 155 10.81 -20.02 7.98
C ARG A 155 9.61 -20.79 8.56
N LEU A 156 8.48 -20.12 8.83
CA LEU A 156 7.27 -20.77 9.34
C LEU A 156 6.65 -21.74 8.32
N ARG A 157 6.68 -21.40 7.03
CA ARG A 157 6.23 -22.29 5.95
C ARG A 157 7.12 -23.52 5.80
N GLN A 158 8.44 -23.36 5.92
CA GLN A 158 9.37 -24.50 5.90
C GLN A 158 9.15 -25.47 7.06
N GLY A 159 8.80 -24.98 8.26
CA GLY A 159 8.45 -25.82 9.40
C GLY A 159 7.13 -26.59 9.25
N ARG A 160 6.15 -26.04 8.52
CA ARG A 160 4.87 -26.72 8.24
C ARG A 160 4.96 -27.78 7.13
N GLY A 161 5.88 -27.62 6.19
CA GLY A 161 6.15 -28.64 5.14
C GLY A 161 6.82 -29.92 5.66
N GLN A 162 7.29 -29.93 6.92
CA GLN A 162 7.87 -31.11 7.58
C GLN A 162 6.89 -31.87 8.47
N ALA A 163 5.63 -31.41 8.62
CA ALA A 163 4.59 -32.22 9.26
C ALA A 163 4.26 -33.42 8.34
N ALA A 164 4.60 -34.62 8.83
CA ALA A 164 4.70 -35.89 8.12
C ALA A 164 3.50 -36.27 7.22
N PRO A 165 3.70 -37.13 6.20
CA PRO A 165 2.61 -37.68 5.40
C PRO A 165 1.62 -38.39 6.32
N VAL A 166 0.33 -38.08 6.20
CA VAL A 166 -0.74 -38.82 6.89
C VAL A 166 -0.65 -40.27 6.45
N PRO A 167 -0.34 -41.23 7.35
CA PRO A 167 -0.24 -42.63 6.97
C PRO A 167 -1.65 -43.18 6.74
N GLY A 168 -1.91 -43.66 5.52
CA GLY A 168 -2.94 -44.64 5.26
C GLY A 168 -4.27 -44.08 4.76
N VAL A 169 -4.41 -43.98 3.44
CA VAL A 169 -5.64 -44.41 2.78
C VAL A 169 -5.23 -45.56 1.86
N ARG A 170 -5.57 -46.79 2.27
CA ARG A 170 -5.45 -47.99 1.44
C ARG A 170 -6.65 -48.07 0.50
N PRO A 171 -6.48 -48.66 -0.70
CA PRO A 171 -7.45 -48.62 -1.80
C PRO A 171 -8.78 -49.31 -1.49
#